data_AF-A0A4Y9Q642-F1
#
_entry.id   AF-A0A4Y9Q642-F1
#
_cell.length_a   1.000
_cell.length_b   1.000
_cell.length_c   1.000
_cell.angle_alpha   90.00
_cell.angle_beta   90.00
_cell.angle_gamma   90.00
#
_symmetry.space_group_name_H-M   'P 1'
#
loop_
_entity.id
_entity.type
_entity.pdbx_description
1 polymer ?
#
loop_
_entity_poly.entity_id
_entity_poly.type
_entity_poly.pdbx_seq_one_letter_code
_entity_poly.pdbx_strand_id
1 'polypeptide(L)'
;MTYCVAMRLDAGLVFLSDSRTNAGVDQIGTARKMTVYENPGDRMMVLMTAGNLSISQSIRQLIGEPEAGSPSIWTATSMHEAALAVGTAVRKVHERDAAALGQYGIDFNVSMIFGGQIGGERCRLFQIYSAGNFIEAHDENTYFQIGEAKYGKPIIDRVITPAMPLDEAAKCALISMDSTLRSNISVGLPLDLLIYEKNALQVTRFVTIDERNQYYQMIRSTWGQQLRRVFDSIADPIWNAAPEVDVNVLSTRGAACHPVRVPPPDNLARHEAHPAPLQTLAEAKTLDKQQR
;
A
#
# COMPACT_ATOMS: atom_id res chain seq x y z
N MET A 1 3.52 -2.44 11.52
CA MET A 1 4.91 -2.05 11.22
C MET A 1 5.42 -2.78 9.99
N THR A 2 4.76 -2.62 8.84
CA THR A 2 5.15 -3.27 7.58
C THR A 2 4.33 -2.64 6.46
N TYR A 3 4.92 -2.44 5.28
CA TYR A 3 4.18 -2.26 4.04
C TYR A 3 4.90 -2.99 2.91
N CYS A 4 4.19 -3.92 2.27
CA CYS A 4 4.64 -4.58 1.04
C CYS A 4 3.55 -4.45 -0.03
N VAL A 5 3.97 -4.32 -1.29
CA VAL A 5 3.08 -4.27 -2.46
C VAL A 5 3.67 -5.11 -3.58
N ALA A 6 2.82 -5.86 -4.27
CA ALA A 6 3.17 -6.50 -5.52
C ALA A 6 2.12 -6.25 -6.59
N MET A 7 2.58 -6.15 -7.83
CA MET A 7 1.76 -5.88 -9.01
C MET A 7 2.02 -6.96 -10.06
N ARG A 8 0.95 -7.42 -10.70
CA ARG A 8 0.92 -8.40 -11.79
C ARG A 8 0.45 -7.70 -13.06
N LEU A 9 1.35 -7.59 -14.03
CA LEU A 9 1.15 -6.89 -15.29
C LEU A 9 1.34 -7.89 -16.44
N ASP A 10 0.95 -7.49 -17.64
CA ASP A 10 1.12 -8.35 -18.82
C ASP A 10 2.60 -8.59 -19.15
N ALA A 11 3.44 -7.59 -18.83
CA ALA A 11 4.89 -7.63 -19.00
C ALA A 11 5.64 -8.40 -17.90
N GLY A 12 5.01 -8.69 -16.75
CA GLY A 12 5.68 -9.38 -15.64
C GLY A 12 5.18 -8.95 -14.25
N LEU A 13 6.09 -8.93 -13.27
CA LEU A 13 5.76 -8.68 -11.86
C LEU A 13 6.65 -7.57 -11.28
N VAL A 14 6.09 -6.77 -10.37
CA VAL A 14 6.84 -5.78 -9.58
C VAL A 14 6.58 -6.04 -8.11
N PHE A 15 7.63 -6.09 -7.29
CA PHE A 15 7.55 -6.30 -5.85
C PHE A 15 8.30 -5.20 -5.12
N LEU A 16 7.71 -4.63 -4.08
CA LEU A 16 8.35 -3.63 -3.23
C LEU A 16 7.99 -3.90 -1.76
N SER A 17 8.99 -3.98 -0.90
CA SER A 17 8.80 -4.16 0.54
C SER A 17 9.65 -3.19 1.35
N ASP A 18 9.09 -2.66 2.43
CA ASP A 18 9.86 -1.96 3.47
C ASP A 18 10.59 -2.96 4.39
N SER A 19 11.50 -2.48 5.24
CA SER A 19 12.27 -3.36 6.14
C SER A 19 12.09 -3.07 7.63
N ARG A 20 11.47 -1.95 8.01
CA ARG A 20 11.22 -1.62 9.42
C ARG A 20 10.30 -2.66 10.05
N THR A 21 10.73 -3.24 11.17
CA THR A 21 10.03 -4.34 11.81
C THR A 21 10.01 -4.18 13.31
N ASN A 22 8.90 -4.56 13.94
CA ASN A 22 8.79 -4.66 15.39
C ASN A 22 9.11 -6.10 15.83
N ALA A 23 10.15 -6.27 16.63
CA ALA A 23 10.56 -7.56 17.20
C ALA A 23 10.19 -7.71 18.69
N GLY A 24 9.54 -6.71 19.30
CA GLY A 24 9.18 -6.70 20.72
C GLY A 24 9.03 -5.26 21.25
N VAL A 25 8.64 -5.14 22.52
CA VAL A 25 8.56 -3.83 23.19
C VAL A 25 9.93 -3.13 23.09
N ASP A 26 9.93 -1.93 22.52
CA ASP A 26 11.13 -1.10 22.24
C ASP A 26 12.18 -1.73 21.30
N GLN A 27 11.84 -2.81 20.59
CA GLN A 27 12.74 -3.46 19.63
C GLN A 27 12.29 -3.21 18.20
N ILE A 28 12.50 -1.98 17.72
CA ILE A 28 12.32 -1.63 16.31
C ILE A 28 13.64 -1.89 15.58
N GLY A 29 13.63 -2.87 14.69
CA GLY A 29 14.79 -3.28 13.90
C GLY A 29 14.56 -3.23 12.40
N THR A 30 15.57 -3.68 11.67
CA THR A 30 15.52 -3.87 10.21
C THR A 30 15.53 -5.36 9.92
N ALA A 31 14.48 -5.85 9.27
CA ALA A 31 14.39 -7.23 8.78
C ALA A 31 13.89 -7.22 7.34
N ARG A 32 14.53 -8.02 6.49
CA ARG A 32 14.12 -8.19 5.10
C ARG A 32 12.78 -8.93 5.04
N LYS A 33 11.83 -8.34 4.33
CA LYS A 33 10.47 -8.86 4.18
C LYS A 33 10.19 -9.46 2.81
N MET A 34 11.17 -9.47 1.92
CA MET A 34 11.12 -10.10 0.60
C MET A 34 12.12 -11.26 0.55
N THR A 35 11.65 -12.44 0.14
CA THR A 35 12.49 -13.62 -0.06
C THR A 35 12.30 -14.12 -1.48
N VAL A 36 13.40 -14.41 -2.16
CA VAL A 36 13.39 -14.94 -3.54
C VAL A 36 13.73 -16.42 -3.49
N TYR A 37 12.96 -17.22 -4.22
CA TYR A 37 13.17 -18.64 -4.45
C TYR A 37 13.34 -18.83 -5.96
N GLU A 38 14.55 -19.20 -6.38
CA GLU A 38 14.93 -19.21 -7.78
C GLU A 38 15.62 -20.54 -8.14
N ASN A 39 15.23 -21.10 -9.27
CA ASN A 39 15.97 -22.12 -10.00
C ASN A 39 16.07 -21.64 -11.45
N PRO A 40 17.18 -21.01 -11.86
CA PRO A 40 17.26 -20.30 -13.13
C PRO A 40 16.88 -21.17 -14.33
N GLY A 41 15.99 -20.66 -15.18
CA GLY A 41 15.47 -21.37 -16.35
C GLY A 41 14.32 -22.34 -16.07
N ASP A 42 14.00 -22.59 -14.81
CA ASP A 42 12.85 -23.41 -14.37
C ASP A 42 11.81 -22.58 -13.64
N ARG A 43 12.17 -21.85 -12.57
CA ARG A 43 11.20 -21.08 -11.78
C ARG A 43 11.82 -19.86 -11.09
N MET A 44 11.01 -18.82 -10.96
CA MET A 44 11.31 -17.65 -10.12
C MET A 44 10.07 -17.31 -9.30
N MET A 45 10.20 -17.34 -7.97
CA MET A 45 9.12 -17.06 -7.03
C MET A 45 9.60 -16.08 -5.96
N VAL A 46 8.70 -15.22 -5.50
CA VAL A 46 8.94 -14.21 -4.47
C VAL A 46 7.89 -14.34 -3.40
N LEU A 47 8.33 -14.35 -2.14
CA LEU A 47 7.48 -14.29 -0.96
C LEU A 47 7.72 -12.98 -0.23
N MET A 48 6.66 -12.23 0.02
CA MET A 48 6.68 -11.05 0.88
C MET A 48 5.86 -11.29 2.14
N THR A 49 6.35 -10.81 3.29
CA THR A 49 5.73 -11.09 4.59
C THR A 49 5.31 -9.83 5.35
N ALA A 50 4.21 -9.93 6.09
CA ALA A 50 3.74 -8.95 7.06
C ALA A 50 3.08 -9.66 8.25
N GLY A 51 3.00 -8.96 9.38
CA GLY A 51 2.44 -9.49 10.63
C GLY A 51 3.53 -9.83 11.64
N ASN A 52 3.35 -10.91 12.39
CA ASN A 52 4.29 -11.32 13.42
C ASN A 52 5.59 -11.87 12.81
N LEU A 53 6.72 -11.30 13.23
CA LEU A 53 8.04 -11.64 12.69
C LEU A 53 8.40 -13.12 12.91
N SER A 54 8.20 -13.67 14.12
CA SER A 54 8.57 -15.05 14.44
C SER A 54 7.75 -16.07 13.64
N ILE A 55 6.45 -15.79 13.46
CA ILE A 55 5.55 -16.60 12.63
C ILE A 55 6.03 -16.56 11.17
N SER A 56 6.26 -15.35 10.63
CA SER A 56 6.68 -15.20 9.23
C SER A 56 8.02 -15.86 8.92
N GLN A 57 9.00 -15.78 9.84
CA GLN A 57 10.30 -16.43 9.70
C GLN A 57 10.19 -17.94 9.78
N SER A 58 9.35 -18.47 10.68
CA SER A 58 9.09 -19.91 10.78
C SER A 58 8.49 -20.47 9.49
N ILE A 59 7.51 -19.77 8.92
CA ILE A 59 6.88 -20.16 7.65
C ILE A 59 7.91 -20.10 6.50
N ARG A 60 8.70 -19.01 6.42
CA ARG A 60 9.76 -18.87 5.41
C ARG A 60 10.76 -20.02 5.48
N GLN A 61 11.13 -20.45 6.69
CA GLN A 61 12.06 -21.56 6.91
C GLN A 61 11.47 -22.87 6.35
N LEU A 62 10.23 -23.21 6.70
CA LEU A 62 9.56 -24.42 6.20
C LEU A 62 9.40 -24.44 4.68
N ILE A 63 9.22 -23.27 4.07
CA ILE A 63 9.12 -23.14 2.60
C ILE A 63 10.49 -23.34 1.94
N GLY A 64 11.55 -22.76 2.52
CA GLY A 64 12.91 -22.85 1.97
C GLY A 64 13.54 -24.23 2.12
N GLU A 65 13.27 -24.90 3.23
CA GLU A 65 13.81 -26.21 3.59
C GLU A 65 12.67 -27.23 3.76
N PRO A 66 12.04 -27.70 2.67
CA PRO A 66 10.94 -28.64 2.78
C PRO A 66 11.42 -30.02 3.27
N GLU A 67 10.53 -30.72 3.97
CA GLU A 67 10.72 -32.13 4.33
C GLU A 67 10.87 -33.00 3.08
N ALA A 68 11.84 -33.92 3.10
CA ALA A 68 12.13 -34.79 1.97
C ALA A 68 10.87 -35.60 1.55
N GLY A 69 10.55 -35.59 0.27
CA GLY A 69 9.38 -36.29 -0.28
C GLY A 69 8.04 -35.58 -0.11
N SER A 70 7.99 -34.42 0.56
CA SER A 70 6.77 -33.62 0.67
C SER A 70 6.56 -32.69 -0.54
N PRO A 71 5.31 -32.42 -0.94
CA PRO A 71 5.00 -31.35 -1.88
C PRO A 71 5.57 -30.01 -1.39
N SER A 72 6.26 -29.28 -2.26
CA SER A 72 6.93 -28.02 -1.92
C SER A 72 6.90 -27.05 -3.10
N ILE A 73 7.34 -25.81 -2.86
CA ILE A 73 7.51 -24.81 -3.93
C ILE A 73 8.51 -25.26 -5.01
N TRP A 74 9.43 -26.17 -4.68
CA TRP A 74 10.47 -26.68 -5.58
C TRP A 74 10.00 -27.86 -6.43
N THR A 75 8.96 -28.57 -6.00
CA THR A 75 8.39 -29.72 -6.72
C THR A 75 7.04 -29.41 -7.37
N ALA A 76 6.42 -28.29 -7.01
CA ALA A 76 5.17 -27.82 -7.60
C ALA A 76 5.28 -27.67 -9.13
N THR A 77 4.23 -28.09 -9.84
CA THR A 77 4.10 -28.02 -11.30
C THR A 77 3.39 -26.75 -11.78
N SER A 78 2.72 -26.04 -10.87
CA SER A 78 2.09 -24.75 -11.13
C SER A 78 2.22 -23.81 -9.93
N MET A 79 2.09 -22.52 -10.17
CA MET A 79 2.10 -21.51 -9.11
C MET A 79 0.93 -21.68 -8.12
N HIS A 80 -0.18 -22.30 -8.54
CA HIS A 80 -1.27 -22.66 -7.63
C HIS A 80 -0.86 -23.74 -6.63
N GLU A 81 -0.20 -24.80 -7.09
CA GLU A 81 0.35 -25.84 -6.21
C GLU A 81 1.42 -25.26 -5.27
N ALA A 82 2.26 -24.36 -5.77
CA ALA A 82 3.21 -23.64 -4.94
C ALA A 82 2.51 -22.80 -3.86
N ALA A 83 1.42 -22.10 -4.19
CA ALA A 83 0.61 -21.36 -3.21
C ALA A 83 -0.07 -22.28 -2.17
N LEU A 84 -0.51 -23.48 -2.57
CA LEU A 84 -1.00 -24.51 -1.64
C LEU A 84 0.10 -24.97 -0.66
N ALA A 85 1.33 -25.15 -1.15
CA ALA A 85 2.46 -25.50 -0.30
C ALA A 85 2.77 -24.39 0.72
N VAL A 86 2.73 -23.12 0.31
CA VAL A 86 2.84 -21.97 1.22
C VAL A 86 1.71 -21.97 2.26
N GLY A 87 0.46 -22.14 1.84
CA GLY A 87 -0.69 -22.21 2.75
C GLY A 87 -0.60 -23.37 3.74
N THR A 88 -0.05 -24.51 3.33
CA THR A 88 0.24 -25.66 4.19
C THR A 88 1.30 -25.32 5.24
N ALA A 89 2.35 -24.60 4.86
CA ALA A 89 3.36 -24.13 5.80
C ALA A 89 2.77 -23.15 6.83
N VAL A 90 1.84 -22.26 6.44
CA VAL A 90 1.10 -21.40 7.39
C VAL A 90 0.38 -22.24 8.43
N ARG A 91 -0.37 -23.26 8.00
CA ARG A 91 -1.14 -24.13 8.89
C ARG A 91 -0.25 -24.95 9.83
N LYS A 92 0.88 -25.49 9.35
CA LYS A 92 1.86 -26.18 10.20
C LYS A 92 2.37 -25.28 11.34
N VAL A 93 2.68 -24.02 11.04
CA VAL A 93 3.13 -23.06 12.08
C VAL A 93 1.98 -22.66 13.01
N HIS A 94 0.77 -22.51 12.48
CA HIS A 94 -0.43 -22.28 13.29
C HIS A 94 -0.68 -23.42 14.28
N GLU A 95 -0.65 -24.67 13.83
CA GLU A 95 -0.81 -25.87 14.68
C GLU A 95 0.23 -25.93 15.80
N ARG A 96 1.46 -25.51 15.51
CA ARG A 96 2.56 -25.49 16.48
C ARG A 96 2.43 -24.36 17.52
N ASP A 97 2.13 -23.14 17.07
CA ASP A 97 2.37 -21.93 17.89
C ASP A 97 1.08 -21.23 18.35
N ALA A 98 -0.04 -21.35 17.63
CA ALA A 98 -1.22 -20.49 17.87
C ALA A 98 -1.82 -20.66 19.27
N ALA A 99 -1.89 -21.90 19.78
CA ALA A 99 -2.42 -22.17 21.12
C ALA A 99 -1.53 -21.54 22.22
N ALA A 100 -0.21 -21.63 22.08
CA ALA A 100 0.73 -21.05 23.03
C ALA A 100 0.69 -19.50 22.97
N LEU A 101 0.68 -18.92 21.77
CA LEU A 101 0.53 -17.47 21.58
C LEU A 101 -0.76 -16.94 22.22
N GLY A 102 -1.87 -17.66 22.05
CA GLY A 102 -3.16 -17.32 22.66
C GLY A 102 -3.12 -17.27 24.20
N GLN A 103 -2.34 -18.15 24.86
CA GLN A 103 -2.18 -18.12 26.32
C GLN A 103 -1.48 -16.84 26.82
N TYR A 104 -0.68 -16.19 25.97
CA TYR A 104 -0.02 -14.91 26.26
C TYR A 104 -0.78 -13.71 25.67
N GLY A 105 -2.01 -13.90 25.17
CA GLY A 105 -2.82 -12.83 24.57
C GLY A 105 -2.27 -12.31 23.24
N ILE A 106 -1.50 -13.13 22.51
CA ILE A 106 -0.93 -12.77 21.21
C ILE A 106 -1.72 -13.50 20.12
N ASP A 107 -2.28 -12.73 19.18
CA ASP A 107 -2.98 -13.31 18.03
C ASP A 107 -2.01 -13.92 17.01
N PHE A 108 -2.40 -15.05 16.44
CA PHE A 108 -1.71 -15.61 15.27
C PHE A 108 -2.02 -14.75 14.04
N ASN A 109 -1.14 -13.80 13.74
CA ASN A 109 -1.33 -12.84 12.66
C ASN A 109 -0.16 -12.89 11.65
N VAL A 110 -0.47 -13.32 10.43
CA VAL A 110 0.46 -13.29 9.30
C VAL A 110 -0.30 -13.06 8.00
N SER A 111 0.25 -12.21 7.14
CA SER A 111 -0.24 -12.05 5.77
C SER A 111 0.95 -12.09 4.83
N MET A 112 0.78 -12.76 3.69
CA MET A 112 1.86 -12.92 2.72
C MET A 112 1.37 -12.61 1.33
N ILE A 113 2.29 -12.11 0.50
CA ILE A 113 2.10 -12.06 -0.94
C ILE A 113 3.09 -13.05 -1.53
N PHE A 114 2.59 -13.94 -2.38
CA PHE A 114 3.41 -14.94 -3.06
C PHE A 114 3.17 -14.84 -4.57
N GLY A 115 4.22 -14.64 -5.35
CA GLY A 115 4.07 -14.46 -6.79
C GLY A 115 5.32 -14.91 -7.55
N GLY A 116 5.16 -15.19 -8.84
CA GLY A 116 6.25 -15.74 -9.63
C GLY A 116 5.78 -16.37 -10.94
N GLN A 117 6.66 -17.21 -11.48
CA GLN A 117 6.44 -17.98 -12.69
C GLN A 117 7.20 -19.31 -12.60
N ILE A 118 6.55 -20.40 -13.03
CA ILE A 118 7.12 -21.75 -13.15
C ILE A 118 7.04 -22.17 -14.62
N GLY A 119 8.18 -22.53 -15.21
CA GLY A 119 8.32 -22.95 -16.60
C GLY A 119 7.63 -22.00 -17.58
N GLY A 120 6.79 -22.56 -18.45
CA GLY A 120 6.00 -21.81 -19.42
C GLY A 120 4.68 -21.23 -18.90
N GLU A 121 4.38 -21.32 -17.59
CA GLU A 121 3.15 -20.76 -17.01
C GLU A 121 3.13 -19.23 -17.14
N ARG A 122 1.95 -18.60 -17.11
CA ARG A 122 1.86 -17.14 -16.95
C ARG A 122 2.37 -16.70 -15.57
N CYS A 123 2.77 -15.44 -15.44
CA CYS A 123 3.02 -14.85 -14.13
C CYS A 123 1.74 -14.86 -13.29
N ARG A 124 1.84 -15.33 -12.04
CA ARG A 124 0.73 -15.40 -11.08
C ARG A 124 1.13 -14.77 -9.76
N LEU A 125 0.13 -14.22 -9.07
CA LEU A 125 0.31 -13.49 -7.84
C LEU A 125 -0.84 -13.81 -6.89
N PHE A 126 -0.52 -14.12 -5.64
CA PHE A 126 -1.46 -14.57 -4.62
C PHE A 126 -1.29 -13.77 -3.34
N GLN A 127 -2.40 -13.59 -2.63
CA GLN A 127 -2.39 -13.13 -1.25
C GLN A 127 -2.79 -14.30 -0.34
N ILE A 128 -1.87 -14.70 0.55
CA ILE A 128 -2.08 -15.75 1.55
C ILE A 128 -2.50 -15.12 2.87
N TYR A 129 -3.56 -15.67 3.49
CA TYR A 129 -4.10 -15.23 4.76
C TYR A 129 -3.63 -16.11 5.94
N SER A 130 -3.82 -15.64 7.18
CA SER A 130 -3.46 -16.38 8.40
C SER A 130 -4.06 -17.79 8.51
N ALA A 131 -5.20 -18.05 7.84
CA ALA A 131 -5.82 -19.37 7.79
C ALA A 131 -5.19 -20.32 6.74
N GLY A 132 -4.18 -19.86 6.01
CA GLY A 132 -3.49 -20.60 4.95
C GLY A 132 -4.29 -20.74 3.65
N ASN A 133 -5.48 -20.15 3.55
CA ASN A 133 -6.18 -19.95 2.29
C ASN A 133 -5.63 -18.70 1.57
N PHE A 134 -5.98 -18.56 0.29
CA PHE A 134 -5.47 -17.48 -0.54
C PHE A 134 -6.44 -17.09 -1.65
N ILE A 135 -6.19 -15.91 -2.23
CA ILE A 135 -6.81 -15.42 -3.47
C ILE A 135 -5.74 -15.12 -4.50
N GLU A 136 -6.13 -15.06 -5.78
CA GLU A 136 -5.24 -14.77 -6.91
C GLU A 136 -5.58 -13.42 -7.56
N ALA A 137 -4.54 -12.73 -8.05
CA ALA A 137 -4.69 -11.51 -8.84
C ALA A 137 -5.11 -11.83 -10.29
N HIS A 138 -6.12 -11.11 -10.76
CA HIS A 138 -6.65 -11.16 -12.12
C HIS A 138 -6.61 -9.77 -12.75
N ASP A 139 -7.15 -9.61 -13.95
CA ASP A 139 -7.05 -8.34 -14.69
C ASP A 139 -7.89 -7.23 -14.04
N GLU A 140 -8.94 -7.60 -13.30
CA GLU A 140 -9.79 -6.71 -12.50
C GLU A 140 -9.10 -6.24 -11.22
N ASN A 141 -8.15 -7.02 -10.70
CA ASN A 141 -7.36 -6.67 -9.53
C ASN A 141 -5.92 -7.17 -9.67
N THR A 142 -5.09 -6.30 -10.25
CA THR A 142 -3.73 -6.60 -10.67
C THR A 142 -2.69 -6.51 -9.55
N TYR A 143 -3.07 -6.17 -8.32
CA TYR A 143 -2.09 -5.96 -7.25
C TYR A 143 -2.60 -6.43 -5.89
N PHE A 144 -1.67 -6.69 -4.98
CA PHE A 144 -1.95 -6.92 -3.57
C PHE A 144 -1.06 -6.05 -2.70
N GLN A 145 -1.58 -5.68 -1.54
CA GLN A 145 -0.87 -4.96 -0.49
C GLN A 145 -1.06 -5.68 0.85
N ILE A 146 -0.01 -5.70 1.67
CA ILE A 146 -0.05 -6.26 3.04
C ILE A 146 0.60 -5.28 4.03
N GLY A 147 0.14 -5.31 5.27
CA GLY A 147 0.54 -4.34 6.31
C GLY A 147 -0.23 -3.02 6.23
N GLU A 148 0.46 -1.88 6.36
CA GLU A 148 -0.09 -0.52 6.36
C GLU A 148 -0.45 -0.02 4.94
N ALA A 149 -1.32 -0.75 4.25
CA ALA A 149 -1.62 -0.58 2.83
C ALA A 149 -2.42 0.70 2.47
N LYS A 150 -3.16 1.28 3.43
CA LYS A 150 -4.20 2.29 3.16
C LYS A 150 -3.64 3.59 2.59
N TYR A 151 -2.46 4.03 3.01
CA TYR A 151 -1.89 5.32 2.64
C TYR A 151 -1.43 5.35 1.19
N GLY A 152 -0.81 4.26 0.73
CA GLY A 152 -0.27 4.13 -0.62
C GLY A 152 -1.29 3.62 -1.65
N LYS A 153 -2.47 3.17 -1.22
CA LYS A 153 -3.51 2.62 -2.11
C LYS A 153 -4.03 3.61 -3.17
N PRO A 154 -4.35 4.88 -2.84
CA PRO A 154 -5.02 5.78 -3.78
C PRO A 154 -4.23 6.15 -5.04
N ILE A 155 -2.90 6.04 -5.04
CA ILE A 155 -2.10 6.27 -6.26
C ILE A 155 -2.10 5.03 -7.15
N ILE A 156 -2.09 3.83 -6.56
CA ILE A 156 -2.15 2.57 -7.30
C ILE A 156 -3.50 2.46 -8.02
N ASP A 157 -4.61 2.70 -7.30
CA ASP A 157 -5.97 2.67 -7.85
C ASP A 157 -6.18 3.63 -9.04
N ARG A 158 -5.42 4.73 -9.10
CA ARG A 158 -5.56 5.75 -10.15
C ARG A 158 -4.73 5.48 -11.39
N VAL A 159 -3.64 4.72 -11.27
CA VAL A 159 -2.57 4.70 -12.28
C VAL A 159 -2.33 3.29 -12.82
N ILE A 160 -2.39 2.26 -11.99
CA ILE A 160 -2.05 0.89 -12.41
C ILE A 160 -3.10 0.33 -13.36
N THR A 161 -2.62 -0.25 -14.47
CA THR A 161 -3.41 -1.01 -15.44
C THR A 161 -2.62 -2.24 -15.89
N PRO A 162 -3.26 -3.34 -16.35
CA PRO A 162 -2.56 -4.55 -16.77
C PRO A 162 -1.46 -4.34 -17.83
N ALA A 163 -1.71 -3.45 -18.79
CA ALA A 163 -0.82 -3.17 -19.91
C ALA A 163 0.35 -2.21 -19.58
N MET A 164 0.44 -1.71 -18.34
CA MET A 164 1.46 -0.75 -17.94
C MET A 164 2.88 -1.35 -18.02
N PRO A 165 3.89 -0.62 -18.54
CA PRO A 165 5.28 -1.06 -18.52
C PRO A 165 5.81 -1.25 -17.09
N LEU A 166 6.71 -2.22 -16.91
CA LEU A 166 7.28 -2.56 -15.59
C LEU A 166 7.94 -1.37 -14.89
N ASP A 167 8.64 -0.50 -15.62
CA ASP A 167 9.33 0.66 -15.05
C ASP A 167 8.35 1.74 -14.58
N GLU A 168 7.18 1.87 -15.21
CA GLU A 168 6.12 2.79 -14.76
C GLU A 168 5.43 2.26 -13.51
N ALA A 169 5.17 0.96 -13.46
CA ALA A 169 4.63 0.32 -12.27
C ALA A 169 5.60 0.39 -11.08
N ALA A 170 6.90 0.24 -11.31
CA ALA A 170 7.93 0.44 -10.29
C ALA A 170 7.92 1.88 -9.75
N LYS A 171 7.79 2.90 -10.61
CA LYS A 171 7.60 4.29 -10.17
C LYS A 171 6.35 4.45 -9.32
N CYS A 172 5.23 3.86 -9.74
CA CYS A 172 3.97 3.88 -8.98
C CYS A 172 4.14 3.27 -7.58
N ALA A 173 4.80 2.11 -7.48
CA ALA A 173 5.10 1.46 -6.20
C ALA A 173 5.97 2.34 -5.29
N LEU A 174 7.00 3.00 -5.84
CA LEU A 174 7.87 3.91 -5.09
C LEU A 174 7.11 5.15 -4.56
N ILE A 175 6.21 5.73 -5.36
CA ILE A 175 5.36 6.85 -4.95
C ILE A 175 4.36 6.41 -3.86
N SER A 176 3.78 5.22 -4.02
CA SER A 176 2.93 4.58 -3.02
C SER A 176 3.65 4.43 -1.68
N MET A 177 4.90 3.96 -1.72
CA MET A 177 5.77 3.85 -0.54
C MET A 177 6.12 5.20 0.08
N ASP A 178 6.40 6.25 -0.71
CA ASP A 178 6.66 7.60 -0.16
C ASP A 178 5.47 8.13 0.63
N SER A 179 4.26 7.95 0.11
CA SER A 179 3.03 8.38 0.78
C SER A 179 2.86 7.63 2.11
N THR A 180 3.12 6.33 2.15
CA THR A 180 3.07 5.53 3.37
C THR A 180 4.15 5.95 4.38
N LEU A 181 5.42 6.12 3.95
CA LEU A 181 6.53 6.54 4.82
C LEU A 181 6.28 7.89 5.48
N ARG A 182 5.65 8.84 4.77
CA ARG A 182 5.34 10.17 5.30
C ARG A 182 4.21 10.17 6.31
N SER A 183 3.27 9.22 6.20
CA SER A 183 2.05 9.21 7.00
C SER A 183 2.04 8.15 8.12
N ASN A 184 2.96 7.20 8.11
CA ASN A 184 3.02 6.14 9.11
C ASN A 184 4.46 5.74 9.46
N ILE A 185 4.87 6.04 10.70
CA ILE A 185 6.24 5.79 11.20
C ILE A 185 6.58 4.30 11.30
N SER A 186 5.58 3.42 11.27
CA SER A 186 5.78 1.98 11.40
C SER A 186 6.34 1.33 10.13
N VAL A 187 6.38 2.08 9.03
CA VAL A 187 7.01 1.71 7.75
C VAL A 187 8.32 2.45 7.63
N GLY A 188 9.36 1.81 7.10
CA GLY A 188 10.68 2.44 7.05
C GLY A 188 11.67 1.82 6.09
N LEU A 189 12.65 2.63 5.71
CA LEU A 189 13.82 2.27 4.91
C LEU A 189 14.74 1.29 5.67
N PRO A 190 15.59 0.53 4.97
CA PRO A 190 15.66 0.40 3.51
C PRO A 190 14.43 -0.28 2.86
N LEU A 191 14.28 -0.15 1.55
CA LEU A 191 13.30 -0.89 0.74
C LEU A 191 14.01 -1.94 -0.10
N ASP A 192 13.38 -3.08 -0.33
CA ASP A 192 13.80 -4.02 -1.38
C ASP A 192 12.80 -3.93 -2.54
N LEU A 193 13.31 -3.62 -3.75
CA LEU A 193 12.54 -3.56 -5.01
C LEU A 193 13.04 -4.65 -5.95
N LEU A 194 12.12 -5.48 -6.45
CA LEU A 194 12.37 -6.50 -7.46
C LEU A 194 11.43 -6.30 -8.64
N ILE A 195 11.99 -6.28 -9.85
CA ILE A 195 11.24 -6.24 -11.10
C ILE A 195 11.54 -7.54 -11.86
N TYR A 196 10.49 -8.26 -12.20
CA TYR A 196 10.56 -9.51 -12.93
C TYR A 196 9.89 -9.37 -14.29
N GLU A 197 10.65 -9.69 -15.33
CA GLU A 197 10.15 -9.74 -16.69
C GLU A 197 9.60 -11.14 -16.99
N LYS A 198 8.41 -11.18 -17.60
CA LYS A 198 7.74 -12.43 -17.98
C LYS A 198 8.68 -13.31 -18.82
N ASN A 199 8.71 -14.60 -18.51
CA ASN A 199 9.54 -15.64 -19.14
C ASN A 199 11.05 -15.52 -18.89
N ALA A 200 11.52 -14.58 -18.05
CA ALA A 200 12.94 -14.51 -17.71
C ALA A 200 13.40 -15.71 -16.87
N LEU A 201 12.49 -16.26 -16.04
CA LEU A 201 12.74 -17.37 -15.09
C LEU A 201 14.00 -17.22 -14.24
N GLN A 202 14.43 -15.98 -14.02
CA GLN A 202 15.54 -15.60 -13.16
C GLN A 202 15.37 -14.15 -12.68
N VAL A 203 16.09 -13.76 -11.63
CA VAL A 203 16.16 -12.38 -11.14
C VAL A 203 17.02 -11.55 -12.09
N THR A 204 16.41 -10.55 -12.73
CA THR A 204 17.13 -9.64 -13.63
C THR A 204 17.33 -8.25 -13.05
N ARG A 205 16.40 -7.77 -12.20
CA ARG A 205 16.45 -6.42 -11.62
C ARG A 205 16.08 -6.46 -10.15
N PHE A 206 17.06 -6.17 -9.29
CA PHE A 206 16.88 -6.07 -7.85
C PHE A 206 17.71 -4.90 -7.30
N VAL A 207 17.14 -4.15 -6.35
CA VAL A 207 17.86 -3.07 -5.65
C VAL A 207 17.35 -2.92 -4.22
N THR A 208 18.27 -2.73 -3.28
CA THR A 208 17.97 -2.23 -1.95
C THR A 208 18.12 -0.71 -1.94
N ILE A 209 17.06 0.00 -1.58
CA ILE A 209 16.95 1.46 -1.60
C ILE A 209 17.03 1.98 -0.16
N ASP A 210 18.10 2.68 0.16
CA ASP A 210 18.27 3.36 1.45
C ASP A 210 17.92 4.85 1.36
N GLU A 211 18.17 5.59 2.44
CA GLU A 211 17.97 7.04 2.52
C GLU A 211 18.83 7.84 1.55
N ARG A 212 19.95 7.27 1.07
CA ARG A 212 20.96 7.94 0.22
C ARG A 212 20.73 7.69 -1.26
N ASN A 213 19.79 6.81 -1.62
CA ASN A 213 19.48 6.52 -3.01
C ASN A 213 19.00 7.78 -3.77
N GLN A 214 19.81 8.23 -4.72
CA GLN A 214 19.57 9.49 -5.46
C GLN A 214 18.26 9.45 -6.27
N TYR A 215 17.94 8.31 -6.88
CA TYR A 215 16.72 8.17 -7.66
C TYR A 215 15.47 8.29 -6.78
N TYR A 216 15.48 7.64 -5.62
CA TYR A 216 14.37 7.73 -4.68
C TYR A 216 14.21 9.13 -4.10
N GLN A 217 15.30 9.81 -3.74
CA GLN A 217 15.27 11.21 -3.32
C GLN A 217 14.69 12.14 -4.40
N MET A 218 15.08 11.92 -5.66
CA MET A 218 14.56 12.66 -6.81
C MET A 218 13.05 12.44 -6.98
N ILE A 219 12.55 11.20 -6.91
CA ILE A 219 11.11 10.91 -6.99
C ILE A 219 10.35 11.63 -5.88
N ARG A 220 10.80 11.48 -4.63
CA ARG A 220 10.11 12.06 -3.45
C ARG A 220 10.03 13.58 -3.51
N SER A 221 11.09 14.24 -3.95
CA SER A 221 11.14 15.70 -4.08
C SER A 221 10.30 16.19 -5.27
N THR A 222 10.47 15.58 -6.44
CA THR A 222 9.75 15.95 -7.67
C THR A 222 8.24 15.73 -7.51
N TRP A 223 7.82 14.58 -6.99
CA TRP A 223 6.41 14.26 -6.79
C TRP A 223 5.72 15.24 -5.83
N GLY A 224 6.36 15.53 -4.69
CA GLY A 224 5.84 16.50 -3.73
C GLY A 224 5.68 17.91 -4.31
N GLN A 225 6.67 18.37 -5.09
CA GLN A 225 6.61 19.67 -5.75
C GLN A 225 5.50 19.73 -6.81
N GLN A 226 5.35 18.69 -7.63
CA GLN A 226 4.33 18.67 -8.68
C GLN A 226 2.92 18.58 -8.09
N LEU A 227 2.71 17.75 -7.06
CA LEU A 227 1.43 17.71 -6.34
C LEU A 227 1.06 19.07 -5.77
N ARG A 228 2.03 19.81 -5.21
CA ARG A 228 1.80 21.15 -4.70
C ARG A 228 1.39 22.12 -5.80
N ARG A 229 2.08 22.08 -6.95
CA ARG A 229 1.73 22.92 -8.11
C ARG A 229 0.35 22.62 -8.65
N VAL A 230 -0.01 21.34 -8.78
CA VAL A 230 -1.35 20.92 -9.19
C VAL A 230 -2.38 21.43 -8.19
N PHE A 231 -2.14 21.26 -6.89
CA PHE A 231 -3.02 21.77 -5.84
C PHE A 231 -3.21 23.29 -5.92
N ASP A 232 -2.13 24.05 -6.04
CA ASP A 232 -2.18 25.52 -6.14
C ASP A 232 -2.82 26.01 -7.47
N SER A 233 -2.90 25.14 -8.48
CA SER A 233 -3.58 25.44 -9.76
C SER A 233 -5.08 25.18 -9.76
N ILE A 234 -5.59 24.47 -8.75
CA ILE A 234 -7.04 24.24 -8.59
C ILE A 234 -7.67 25.54 -8.14
N ALA A 235 -8.69 26.00 -8.87
CA ALA A 235 -9.39 27.23 -8.54
C ALA A 235 -10.05 27.17 -7.16
N ASP A 236 -9.99 28.27 -6.42
CA ASP A 236 -10.67 28.41 -5.13
C ASP A 236 -12.19 28.15 -5.31
N PRO A 237 -12.84 27.39 -4.41
CA PRO A 237 -14.27 27.17 -4.48
C PRO A 237 -15.04 28.49 -4.26
N ILE A 238 -16.05 28.76 -5.10
CA ILE A 238 -16.96 29.89 -4.91
C ILE A 238 -18.12 29.45 -4.01
N TRP A 239 -18.23 30.11 -2.85
CA TRP A 239 -19.29 29.89 -1.87
C TRP A 239 -20.40 30.92 -2.02
N ASN A 240 -21.67 30.53 -1.80
CA ASN A 240 -22.84 31.41 -1.84
C ASN A 240 -22.96 32.26 -3.11
N ALA A 241 -22.60 31.65 -4.24
CA ALA A 241 -22.62 32.31 -5.54
C ALA A 241 -24.05 32.77 -5.90
N ALA A 242 -24.16 33.87 -6.65
CA ALA A 242 -25.43 34.24 -7.26
C ALA A 242 -25.91 33.10 -8.19
N PRO A 243 -27.24 32.91 -8.37
CA PRO A 243 -27.78 31.83 -9.21
C PRO A 243 -27.29 31.82 -10.66
N GLU A 244 -26.69 32.91 -11.13
CA GLU A 244 -26.23 33.14 -12.49
C GLU A 244 -24.75 32.74 -12.70
N VAL A 245 -24.03 32.38 -11.63
CA VAL A 245 -22.61 31.97 -11.71
C VAL A 245 -22.54 30.45 -11.71
N ASP A 246 -21.96 29.86 -12.76
CA ASP A 246 -21.93 28.40 -12.92
C ASP A 246 -20.53 27.78 -12.86
N VAL A 247 -19.47 28.58 -12.85
CA VAL A 247 -18.08 28.08 -12.90
C VAL A 247 -17.47 28.04 -11.50
N ASN A 248 -16.91 26.88 -11.11
CA ASN A 248 -16.25 26.65 -9.81
C ASN A 248 -17.15 26.94 -8.58
N VAL A 249 -18.47 26.85 -8.74
CA VAL A 249 -19.43 27.06 -7.65
C VAL A 249 -19.54 25.83 -6.78
N LEU A 250 -19.21 26.00 -5.51
CA LEU A 250 -19.34 24.97 -4.47
C LEU A 250 -20.71 25.06 -3.77
N SER A 251 -21.25 26.28 -3.62
CA SER A 251 -22.62 26.47 -3.13
C SER A 251 -23.28 27.71 -3.74
N THR A 252 -24.57 27.58 -4.06
CA THR A 252 -25.39 28.66 -4.63
C THR A 252 -26.26 29.28 -3.55
N ARG A 253 -26.43 30.60 -3.57
CA ARG A 253 -27.31 31.34 -2.66
C ARG A 253 -28.76 30.84 -2.82
N GLY A 254 -29.41 30.51 -1.71
CA GLY A 254 -30.79 30.01 -1.71
C GLY A 254 -30.92 28.49 -1.89
N ALA A 255 -29.81 27.76 -2.13
CA ALA A 255 -29.83 26.30 -1.99
C ALA A 255 -30.09 25.93 -0.52
N ALA A 256 -30.84 24.85 -0.28
CA ALA A 256 -31.18 24.33 1.05
C ALA A 256 -29.97 23.67 1.76
N CYS A 257 -28.83 24.38 1.81
CA CYS A 257 -27.59 23.96 2.41
C CYS A 257 -27.29 24.87 3.61
N HIS A 258 -28.06 24.69 4.68
CA HIS A 258 -27.83 25.40 5.94
C HIS A 258 -27.27 24.43 6.97
N PRO A 259 -26.22 24.80 7.73
CA PRO A 259 -25.79 24.00 8.86
C PRO A 259 -26.93 23.91 9.87
N VAL A 260 -27.08 22.75 10.51
CA VAL A 260 -27.97 22.61 11.67
C VAL A 260 -27.38 23.47 12.79
N ARG A 261 -28.06 24.57 13.12
CA ARG A 261 -27.67 25.48 14.20
C ARG A 261 -28.56 25.24 15.40
N VAL A 262 -27.95 24.86 16.52
CA VAL A 262 -28.66 24.79 17.81
C VAL A 262 -28.58 26.17 18.45
N PRO A 263 -29.72 26.78 18.84
CA PRO A 263 -29.70 28.08 19.50
C PRO A 263 -29.03 27.95 20.88
N PRO A 264 -28.25 28.95 21.31
CA PRO A 264 -27.76 28.98 22.68
C PRO A 264 -28.93 29.14 23.67
N PRO A 265 -28.80 28.67 24.92
CA PRO A 265 -29.77 28.95 25.98
C PRO A 265 -30.04 30.45 26.14
N ASP A 266 -31.28 30.85 26.46
CA ASP A 266 -31.73 32.25 26.46
C ASP A 266 -30.87 33.17 27.36
N ASN A 267 -30.38 32.67 28.48
CA ASN A 267 -29.52 33.41 29.40
C ASN A 267 -28.10 33.68 28.87
N LEU A 268 -27.71 33.03 27.77
CA LEU A 268 -26.43 33.19 27.07
C LEU A 268 -26.61 33.77 25.67
N ALA A 269 -27.85 33.89 25.19
CA ALA A 269 -28.17 34.41 23.86
C ALA A 269 -27.89 35.92 23.79
N ARG A 270 -27.04 36.32 22.84
CA ARG A 270 -26.84 37.74 22.53
C ARG A 270 -27.88 38.15 21.48
N HIS A 271 -29.00 38.69 21.94
CA HIS A 271 -30.16 38.99 21.08
C HIS A 271 -29.92 40.07 19.99
N GLU A 272 -28.85 40.85 20.08
CA GLU A 272 -28.49 41.88 19.09
C GLU A 272 -27.53 41.37 17.99
N ALA A 273 -27.00 40.16 18.11
CA ALA A 273 -26.06 39.61 17.13
C ALA A 273 -26.80 38.83 16.03
N HIS A 274 -27.01 39.47 14.88
CA HIS A 274 -27.40 38.74 13.68
C HIS A 274 -26.24 37.85 13.21
N PRO A 275 -26.48 36.57 12.89
CA PRO A 275 -25.43 35.72 12.35
C PRO A 275 -24.91 36.33 11.06
N ALA A 276 -23.58 36.44 10.95
CA ALA A 276 -22.95 36.95 9.74
C ALA A 276 -23.48 36.20 8.50
N PRO A 277 -23.71 36.92 7.39
CA PRO A 277 -24.11 36.28 6.15
C PRO A 277 -23.06 35.22 5.77
N LEU A 278 -23.53 34.10 5.21
CA LEU A 278 -22.62 33.06 4.71
C LEU A 278 -21.74 33.73 3.64
N GLN A 279 -20.44 33.86 3.93
CA GLN A 279 -19.52 34.68 3.15
C GLN A 279 -19.32 34.12 1.74
N THR A 280 -19.30 35.01 0.76
CA THR A 280 -18.69 34.81 -0.56
C THR A 280 -17.19 35.07 -0.39
N LEU A 281 -16.32 34.07 -0.52
CA LEU A 281 -14.87 34.22 -0.27
C LEU A 281 -14.20 35.25 -1.20
N ALA A 282 -14.86 35.60 -2.32
CA ALA A 282 -14.47 36.67 -3.22
C ALA A 282 -14.58 38.09 -2.59
N GLU A 283 -15.46 38.31 -1.61
CA GLU A 283 -15.65 39.62 -0.98
C GLU A 283 -14.61 39.90 0.13
N ALA A 284 -14.04 38.85 0.74
CA ALA A 284 -13.11 38.99 1.86
C ALA A 284 -11.77 39.62 1.45
N LYS A 285 -11.26 39.35 0.23
CA LYS A 285 -10.00 39.95 -0.27
C LYS A 285 -10.12 41.44 -0.59
N THR A 286 -11.33 41.95 -0.84
CA THR A 286 -11.55 43.35 -1.20
C THR A 286 -11.59 44.25 0.04
N LEU A 287 -12.10 43.73 1.16
CA LEU A 287 -12.15 44.44 2.45
C LEU A 287 -10.76 44.61 3.09
N ASP A 288 -9.89 43.60 2.99
CA ASP A 288 -8.57 43.61 3.64
C ASP A 288 -7.53 44.49 2.91
N LYS A 289 -7.78 44.82 1.63
CA LYS A 289 -6.96 45.77 0.86
C LYS A 289 -7.40 47.23 0.99
N GLN A 290 -8.59 47.50 1.53
CA GLN A 290 -9.06 48.87 1.79
C GLN A 290 -8.75 49.35 3.22
N GLN A 291 -8.18 48.49 4.08
CA GLN A 291 -7.83 48.80 5.47
C GLN A 291 -6.32 48.74 5.79
N ARG A 292 -5.45 48.78 4.77
CA ARG A 292 -4.00 48.99 4.94
C ARG A 292 -3.50 50.16 4.09
#